data_AF-A0A367LYE7-F1
#
_entry.id   AF-A0A367LYE7-F1
#
_cell.length_a   1.000
_cell.length_b   1.000
_cell.length_c   1.000
_cell.angle_alpha   90.00
_cell.angle_beta   90.00
_cell.angle_gamma   90.00
#
_symmetry.space_group_name_H-M   'P 1'
#
loop_
_entity.id
_entity.type
_entity.pdbx_description
1 polymer ?
#
loop_
_entity_poly.entity_id
_entity_poly.type
_entity_poly.pdbx_seq_one_letter_code
_entity_poly.pdbx_strand_id
1 'polypeptide(L)'
;HALLLAELNLPAPIVLALKGGLLCAFGTALGAMPVLVVKTMPARLSDALLGFGAGVMLSATAFSLIMPALSAAGDLGYSKFGAGFLVSFGLAVGVMGLFILGRLMPDVHPGCEGAPLSGGIPPRILLFVTAIVLH
;
A
#
# COMPACT_ATOMS: atom_id res chain seq x y z
N HIS A 1 -11.38 -14.47 -25.11
CA HIS A 1 -10.67 -13.82 -23.99
C HIS A 1 -9.36 -14.51 -23.58
N ALA A 2 -9.24 -15.85 -23.63
CA ALA A 2 -7.95 -16.54 -23.43
C ALA A 2 -6.95 -16.37 -24.60
N LEU A 3 -7.45 -16.15 -25.82
CA LEU A 3 -6.62 -16.01 -27.03
C LEU A 3 -5.93 -14.64 -27.20
N LEU A 4 -6.38 -13.58 -26.50
CA LEU A 4 -5.76 -12.25 -26.58
C LEU A 4 -4.52 -12.10 -25.67
N LEU A 5 -4.34 -13.01 -24.71
CA LEU A 5 -3.16 -13.05 -23.84
C LEU A 5 -2.01 -13.88 -24.41
N ALA A 6 -2.23 -14.59 -25.53
CA ALA A 6 -1.21 -15.39 -26.20
C ALA A 6 -0.38 -14.58 -27.22
N GLU A 7 -0.94 -13.50 -27.76
CA GLU A 7 -0.27 -12.61 -28.74
C GLU A 7 0.71 -11.62 -28.10
N LEU A 8 0.57 -11.39 -26.79
CA LEU A 8 1.52 -10.63 -26.00
C LEU A 8 2.41 -11.63 -25.28
N ASN A 9 3.61 -11.86 -25.81
CA ASN A 9 4.69 -12.68 -25.23
C ASN A 9 5.18 -12.08 -23.88
N LEU A 10 4.28 -11.99 -22.90
CA LEU A 10 4.56 -11.52 -21.56
C LEU A 10 5.11 -12.70 -20.74
N PRO A 11 6.27 -12.56 -20.08
CA PRO A 11 6.79 -13.62 -19.24
C PRO A 11 5.79 -14.01 -18.13
N ALA A 12 5.64 -15.31 -17.89
CA ALA A 12 4.73 -15.91 -16.90
C ALA A 12 4.60 -15.18 -15.55
N PRO A 13 5.68 -14.66 -14.91
CA PRO A 13 5.56 -13.89 -13.66
C PRO A 13 4.75 -12.60 -13.78
N ILE A 14 4.77 -11.91 -14.92
CA ILE A 14 4.02 -10.65 -15.10
C ILE A 14 2.52 -10.93 -15.17
N VAL A 15 2.12 -12.03 -15.83
CA VAL A 15 0.71 -12.44 -15.90
C VAL A 15 0.18 -12.79 -14.51
N LEU A 16 1.00 -13.44 -13.67
CA LEU A 16 0.62 -13.76 -12.29
C LEU A 16 0.46 -12.48 -11.45
N ALA A 17 1.40 -11.54 -11.56
CA ALA A 17 1.33 -10.25 -10.88
C ALA A 17 0.09 -9.45 -11.31
N LEU A 18 -0.26 -9.46 -12.60
CA LEU A 18 -1.44 -8.78 -13.12
C LEU A 18 -2.74 -9.40 -12.60
N LYS A 19 -2.84 -10.74 -12.55
CA LYS A 19 -4.00 -11.44 -11.98
C LYS A 19 -4.13 -11.14 -10.49
N GLY A 20 -3.02 -11.10 -9.76
CA GLY A 20 -2.99 -10.70 -8.34
C GLY A 20 -3.48 -9.26 -8.15
N GLY A 21 -2.95 -8.31 -8.93
CA GLY A 21 -3.38 -6.91 -8.90
C GLY A 21 -4.86 -6.71 -9.24
N LEU A 22 -5.37 -7.43 -10.24
CA LEU A 22 -6.80 -7.43 -10.58
C LEU A 22 -7.65 -7.96 -9.43
N LEU A 23 -7.26 -9.07 -8.81
CA LEU A 23 -7.99 -9.62 -7.66
C LEU A 23 -8.01 -8.64 -6.49
N CYS A 24 -6.90 -7.96 -6.21
CA CYS A 24 -6.84 -6.89 -5.20
C CYS A 24 -7.78 -5.73 -5.56
N ALA A 25 -7.75 -5.25 -6.81
CA ALA A 25 -8.62 -4.18 -7.26
C ALA A 25 -10.12 -4.55 -7.14
N PHE A 26 -10.48 -5.80 -7.48
CA PHE A 26 -11.82 -6.32 -7.26
C PHE A 26 -12.18 -6.39 -5.77
N GLY A 27 -11.25 -6.82 -4.92
CA GLY A 27 -11.42 -6.82 -3.47
C GLY A 27 -11.69 -5.42 -2.90
N THR A 28 -10.93 -4.41 -3.35
CA THR A 28 -11.15 -3.01 -2.97
C THR A 28 -12.48 -2.48 -3.48
N ALA A 29 -12.86 -2.80 -4.72
CA ALA A 29 -14.14 -2.38 -5.30
C ALA A 29 -15.33 -2.99 -4.53
N LEU A 30 -15.25 -4.28 -4.17
CA LEU A 30 -16.26 -4.94 -3.34
C LEU A 30 -16.29 -4.37 -1.92
N GLY A 31 -15.13 -4.12 -1.32
CA GLY A 31 -15.01 -3.51 0.01
C GLY A 31 -15.51 -2.05 0.06
N ALA A 32 -15.50 -1.35 -1.07
CA ALA A 32 -16.05 0.00 -1.20
C ALA A 32 -17.57 0.02 -1.43
N MET A 33 -18.18 -1.08 -1.88
CA MET A 33 -19.62 -1.16 -2.14
C MET A 33 -20.52 -0.66 -0.98
N PRO A 34 -20.23 -0.95 0.30
CA PRO A 34 -21.06 -0.50 1.42
C PRO A 34 -21.16 1.02 1.55
N VAL A 35 -20.20 1.79 1.00
CA VAL A 35 -20.22 3.26 1.04
C VAL A 35 -21.41 3.86 0.28
N LEU A 36 -21.98 3.11 -0.68
CA LEU A 36 -23.15 3.54 -1.47
C LEU A 36 -24.45 3.47 -0.66
N VAL A 37 -24.49 2.66 0.41
CA VAL A 37 -25.68 2.42 1.24
C VAL A 37 -25.53 3.04 2.63
N VAL A 38 -24.32 3.07 3.18
CA VAL A 38 -24.02 3.60 4.52
C VAL A 38 -23.52 5.04 4.42
N LYS A 39 -24.40 6.01 4.74
CA LYS A 39 -24.08 7.45 4.73
C LYS A 39 -23.34 7.94 5.97
N THR A 40 -23.44 7.24 7.09
CA THR A 40 -22.83 7.65 8.37
C THR A 40 -22.14 6.45 9.03
N MET A 41 -20.84 6.60 9.24
CA MET A 41 -20.02 5.58 9.89
C MET A 41 -19.56 6.08 11.26
N PRO A 42 -19.81 5.33 12.35
CA PRO A 42 -19.32 5.71 13.67
C PRO A 42 -17.79 5.63 13.71
N ALA A 43 -17.13 6.62 14.33
CA ALA A 43 -15.68 6.74 14.38
C ALA A 43 -14.99 5.44 14.85
N ARG A 44 -15.56 4.77 15.87
CA ARG A 44 -15.04 3.49 16.39
C ARG A 44 -14.97 2.38 15.35
N LEU A 45 -15.93 2.31 14.42
CA LEU A 45 -15.92 1.30 13.36
C LEU A 45 -14.87 1.64 12.31
N SER A 46 -14.70 2.93 11.99
CA SER A 46 -13.63 3.39 11.11
C SER A 46 -12.25 3.04 11.69
N ASP A 47 -12.02 3.33 12.97
CA ASP A 47 -10.76 3.02 13.66
C ASP A 47 -10.49 1.51 13.69
N ALA A 48 -11.53 0.70 13.92
CA ALA A 48 -11.43 -0.76 13.90
C ALA A 48 -11.07 -1.31 12.51
N LEU A 49 -11.67 -0.78 11.44
CA LEU A 49 -11.36 -1.19 10.07
C LEU A 49 -9.95 -0.76 9.63
N LEU A 50 -9.55 0.47 9.99
CA LEU A 50 -8.20 0.97 9.74
C LEU A 50 -7.16 0.13 10.50
N GLY A 51 -7.41 -0.17 11.78
CA GLY A 51 -6.54 -1.04 12.58
C GLY A 51 -6.46 -2.46 12.04
N PHE A 52 -7.59 -3.03 11.58
CA PHE A 52 -7.61 -4.34 10.93
C PHE A 52 -6.79 -4.35 9.65
N GLY A 53 -6.96 -3.36 8.78
CA GLY A 53 -6.18 -3.24 7.54
C GLY A 53 -4.68 -3.12 7.81
N ALA A 54 -4.29 -2.27 8.76
CA ALA A 54 -2.90 -2.13 9.19
C ALA A 54 -2.31 -3.45 9.73
N GLY A 55 -3.09 -4.21 10.50
CA GLY A 55 -2.68 -5.52 11.01
C GLY A 55 -2.45 -6.56 9.90
N VAL A 56 -3.36 -6.62 8.91
CA VAL A 56 -3.23 -7.53 7.76
C VAL A 56 -1.96 -7.22 6.95
N MET A 57 -1.69 -5.94 6.68
CA MET A 57 -0.49 -5.52 5.93
C MET A 57 0.81 -5.79 6.72
N LEU A 58 0.82 -5.56 8.03
CA LEU A 58 1.98 -5.85 8.88
C LEU A 58 2.28 -7.36 8.94
N SER A 59 1.25 -8.20 9.07
CA SER A 59 1.39 -9.66 9.03
C SER A 59 1.89 -10.16 7.67
N ALA A 60 1.29 -9.66 6.58
CA ALA A 60 1.73 -10.01 5.23
C ALA A 60 3.20 -9.61 5.00
N THR A 61 3.62 -8.45 5.49
CA THR A 61 5.02 -8.00 5.41
C THR A 61 5.95 -8.94 6.18
N ALA A 62 5.59 -9.34 7.40
CA ALA A 62 6.42 -10.24 8.21
C ALA A 62 6.59 -11.64 7.58
N PHE A 63 5.50 -12.24 7.13
CA PHE A 63 5.51 -13.63 6.65
C PHE A 63 5.77 -13.77 5.15
N SER A 64 5.29 -12.83 4.33
CA SER A 64 5.37 -12.91 2.86
C SER A 64 6.50 -12.09 2.27
N LEU A 65 7.10 -11.16 3.02
CA LEU A 65 8.25 -10.38 2.56
C LEU A 65 9.51 -10.65 3.39
N ILE A 66 9.47 -10.46 4.72
CA ILE A 66 10.67 -10.56 5.55
C ILE A 66 11.22 -11.99 5.61
N MET A 67 10.38 -13.00 5.84
CA MET A 67 10.85 -14.40 5.84
C MET A 67 11.47 -14.83 4.49
N PRO A 68 10.81 -14.61 3.33
CA PRO A 68 11.41 -14.91 2.03
C PRO A 68 12.65 -14.06 1.70
N ALA A 69 12.72 -12.82 2.17
CA ALA A 69 13.89 -11.96 1.98
C ALA A 69 15.11 -12.49 2.76
N LEU A 70 14.90 -12.99 3.97
CA LEU A 70 15.98 -13.60 4.77
C LEU A 70 16.48 -14.90 4.14
N SER A 71 15.60 -15.74 3.60
CA SER A 71 16.03 -16.96 2.88
C SER A 71 16.78 -16.62 1.60
N ALA A 72 16.29 -15.66 0.80
CA ALA A 72 16.97 -15.21 -0.41
C ALA A 72 18.36 -14.61 -0.13
N ALA A 73 18.51 -13.85 0.97
CA ALA A 73 19.81 -13.35 1.41
C ALA A 73 20.75 -14.48 1.88
N GLY A 74 20.20 -15.54 2.48
CA GLY A 74 20.94 -16.75 2.82
C GLY A 74 21.45 -17.50 1.59
N ASP A 75 20.62 -17.65 0.56
CA ASP A 75 20.99 -18.30 -0.71
C ASP A 75 22.09 -17.54 -1.47
N LEU A 76 22.18 -16.22 -1.26
CA LEU A 76 23.25 -15.37 -1.79
C LEU A 76 24.60 -15.54 -1.05
N GLY A 77 24.67 -16.41 -0.03
CA GLY A 77 25.90 -16.75 0.69
C GLY A 77 26.19 -15.87 1.91
N TYR A 78 25.24 -15.02 2.35
CA TYR A 78 25.41 -14.23 3.56
C TYR A 78 25.21 -15.07 4.83
N SER A 79 26.05 -14.82 5.84
CA SER A 79 25.84 -15.34 7.20
C SER A 79 24.50 -14.86 7.78
N LYS A 80 23.91 -15.59 8.74
CA LYS A 80 22.64 -15.23 9.40
C LYS A 80 22.59 -13.78 9.88
N PHE A 81 23.71 -13.28 10.41
CA PHE A 81 23.86 -11.87 10.82
C PHE A 81 23.90 -10.91 9.63
N GLY A 82 24.56 -11.27 8.54
CA GLY A 82 24.64 -10.45 7.31
C GLY A 82 23.31 -10.38 6.57
N ALA A 83 22.59 -11.49 6.47
CA ALA A 83 21.24 -11.54 5.90
C ALA A 83 20.26 -10.67 6.71
N GLY A 84 20.29 -10.78 8.04
CA GLY A 84 19.49 -9.94 8.93
C GLY A 84 19.80 -8.45 8.78
N PHE A 85 21.08 -8.09 8.70
CA PHE A 85 21.50 -6.71 8.46
C PHE A 85 21.00 -6.19 7.10
N LEU A 86 21.17 -6.97 6.02
CA LEU A 86 20.76 -6.57 4.68
C LEU A 86 19.25 -6.34 4.57
N VAL A 87 18.44 -7.26 5.10
CA VAL A 87 16.98 -7.13 5.09
C VAL A 87 16.53 -5.95 5.95
N SER A 88 17.11 -5.78 7.14
CA SER A 88 16.77 -4.65 8.03
C SER A 88 17.19 -3.31 7.42
N PHE A 89 18.33 -3.26 6.74
CA PHE A 89 18.80 -2.08 6.03
C PHE A 89 17.87 -1.74 4.86
N GLY A 90 17.48 -2.72 4.05
CA GLY A 90 16.51 -2.53 2.98
C GLY A 90 15.16 -2.01 3.50
N LEU A 91 14.67 -2.58 4.61
CA LEU A 91 13.46 -2.11 5.28
C LEU A 91 13.62 -0.66 5.78
N ALA A 92 14.73 -0.32 6.44
CA ALA A 92 14.99 1.02 6.93
C ALA A 92 15.07 2.06 5.79
N VAL A 93 15.72 1.70 4.67
CA VAL A 93 15.79 2.54 3.47
C VAL A 93 14.39 2.74 2.87
N GLY A 94 13.57 1.68 2.79
CA GLY A 94 12.19 1.78 2.32
C GLY A 94 11.34 2.71 3.20
N VAL A 95 11.39 2.52 4.52
CA VAL A 95 10.69 3.39 5.49
C VAL A 95 11.17 4.83 5.41
N MET A 96 12.49 5.06 5.31
CA MET A 96 13.03 6.40 5.10
C MET A 96 12.59 7.02 3.78
N GLY A 97 12.54 6.25 2.69
CA GLY A 97 12.02 6.71 1.40
C GLY A 97 10.57 7.17 1.50
N LEU A 98 9.71 6.39 2.15
CA LEU A 98 8.31 6.74 2.40
C LEU A 98 8.20 7.98 3.30
N PHE A 99 9.01 8.06 4.35
CA PHE A 99 9.05 9.20 5.27
C PHE A 99 9.46 10.49 4.56
N ILE A 100 10.50 10.44 3.71
CA ILE A 100 10.95 11.58 2.91
C ILE A 100 9.86 11.98 1.93
N LEU A 101 9.25 11.03 1.22
CA LEU A 101 8.18 11.32 0.26
C LEU A 101 6.96 11.96 0.95
N GLY A 102 6.60 11.48 2.14
CA GLY A 102 5.56 12.10 2.97
C GLY A 102 5.91 13.52 3.42
N ARG A 103 7.18 13.82 3.66
CA ARG A 103 7.65 15.17 4.02
C ARG A 103 7.83 16.10 2.82
N LEU A 104 8.08 15.55 1.64
CA LEU A 104 8.15 16.28 0.37
C LEU A 104 6.75 16.68 -0.12
N MET A 105 5.71 15.95 0.29
CA MET A 105 4.32 16.39 0.13
C MET A 105 4.11 17.64 0.99
N PRO A 106 3.98 18.83 0.39
CA PRO A 106 3.83 20.06 1.16
C PRO A 106 2.54 19.97 1.97
N ASP A 107 2.62 20.20 3.27
CA ASP A 107 1.47 20.40 4.13
C ASP A 107 0.56 21.47 3.51
N VAL A 108 -0.54 21.08 2.89
CA VAL A 108 -1.59 22.03 2.50
C VAL A 108 -2.34 22.38 3.80
N HIS A 109 -1.71 23.27 4.56
CA HIS A 109 -2.12 24.02 5.75
C HIS A 109 -3.16 23.38 6.70
N PRO A 110 -2.78 23.10 7.96
CA PRO A 110 -3.70 23.07 9.07
C PRO A 110 -3.98 24.52 9.52
N GLY A 111 -4.92 25.20 8.86
CA GLY A 111 -5.38 26.50 9.36
C GLY A 111 -5.87 27.46 8.27
N CYS A 112 -7.08 27.27 7.78
CA CYS A 112 -7.93 28.36 7.30
C CYS A 112 -9.38 27.92 7.46
N GLU A 113 -9.89 28.11 8.68
CA GLU A 113 -11.32 28.25 8.93
C GLU A 113 -11.77 29.50 8.16
N GLY A 114 -12.36 29.34 6.98
CA GLY A 114 -13.02 30.40 6.24
C GLY A 114 -12.21 31.11 5.14
N ALA A 115 -12.16 30.52 3.95
CA ALA A 115 -12.15 31.28 2.69
C ALA A 115 -12.68 30.39 1.55
N PRO A 116 -13.75 30.79 0.83
CA PRO A 116 -14.39 29.96 -0.17
C PRO A 116 -13.77 30.23 -1.54
N LEU A 117 -12.72 29.51 -1.95
CA LEU A 117 -12.26 29.58 -3.34
C LEU A 117 -11.78 28.23 -3.90
N SER A 118 -12.47 27.86 -4.98
CA SER A 118 -11.98 27.07 -6.13
C SER A 118 -11.86 25.56 -5.97
N GLY A 119 -12.92 24.85 -6.37
CA GLY A 119 -12.93 23.77 -7.39
C GLY A 119 -11.95 22.60 -7.34
N GLY A 120 -11.11 22.48 -6.32
CA GLY A 120 -10.12 21.41 -6.17
C GLY A 120 -10.59 20.31 -5.22
N ILE A 121 -10.15 19.08 -5.49
CA ILE A 121 -10.30 17.96 -4.54
C ILE A 121 -9.63 18.37 -3.21
N PRO A 122 -10.29 18.20 -2.06
CA PRO A 122 -9.75 18.69 -0.80
C PRO A 122 -8.37 18.09 -0.53
N PRO A 123 -7.39 18.88 -0.08
CA PRO A 123 -6.03 18.39 0.23
C PRO A 123 -6.02 17.26 1.25
N ARG A 124 -7.01 17.20 2.15
CA ARG A 124 -7.22 16.07 3.08
C ARG A 124 -7.51 14.75 2.37
N ILE A 125 -8.27 14.79 1.28
CA ILE A 125 -8.58 13.62 0.45
C ILE A 125 -7.38 13.26 -0.42
N LEU A 126 -6.65 14.24 -0.97
CA LEU A 126 -5.40 13.97 -1.68
C LEU A 126 -4.32 13.37 -0.77
N LEU A 127 -4.15 13.86 0.46
CA LEU A 127 -3.21 13.30 1.43
C LEU A 127 -3.66 11.92 1.93
N PHE A 128 -4.96 11.71 2.15
CA PHE A 128 -5.51 10.41 2.53
C PHE A 128 -5.36 9.38 1.40
N VAL A 129 -5.70 9.76 0.17
CA VAL A 129 -5.53 8.91 -1.02
C VAL A 129 -4.06 8.66 -1.30
N THR A 130 -3.20 9.66 -1.16
CA THR A 130 -1.76 9.45 -1.32
C THR A 130 -1.24 8.54 -0.22
N ALA A 131 -1.67 8.70 1.04
CA ALA A 131 -1.32 7.79 2.11
C ALA A 131 -1.80 6.35 1.87
N ILE A 132 -2.97 6.15 1.25
CA ILE A 132 -3.48 4.83 0.84
C ILE A 132 -2.70 4.28 -0.36
N VAL A 133 -2.29 5.12 -1.31
CA VAL A 133 -1.55 4.69 -2.51
C VAL A 133 -0.07 4.41 -2.19
N LEU A 134 0.48 5.11 -1.21
CA LEU A 134 1.86 4.94 -0.73
C LEU A 134 2.02 3.75 0.21
N HIS A 135 0.92 3.27 0.80
CA HIS A 135 0.88 2.15 1.74
C HIS A 135 0.44 0.87 1.02
#